data_AF-A0A2M7FHM7-F1
#
_entry.id   AF-A0A2M7FHM7-F1
#
_cell.length_a   1.000
_cell.length_b   1.000
_cell.length_c   1.000
_cell.angle_alpha   90.00
_cell.angle_beta   90.00
_cell.angle_gamma   90.00
#
_symmetry.space_group_name_H-M   'P 1'
#
loop_
_entity.id
_entity.type
_entity.pdbx_description
1 polymer ?
#
loop_
_entity_poly.entity_id
_entity_poly.type
_entity_poly.pdbx_seq_one_letter_code
_entity_poly.pdbx_strand_id
1 'polypeptide(L)' 'MSTSTHTKRIVIIAGPNGAGKTTFAREYLPTDVELPNFVNADLIAAGLSPFA' A
#
# COMPACT_ATOMS: atom_id res chain seq x y z
N MET A 1 -13.72 -23.42 -18.86
CA MET A 1 -13.52 -22.61 -17.64
C MET A 1 -12.46 -21.58 -17.94
N SER A 2 -12.85 -20.31 -18.12
CA SER A 2 -11.89 -19.23 -18.37
C SER A 2 -11.26 -18.82 -17.04
N THR A 3 -9.97 -19.09 -16.86
CA THR A 3 -9.23 -18.56 -15.72
C THR A 3 -8.98 -17.07 -15.96
N SER A 4 -9.76 -16.20 -15.31
CA SER A 4 -9.47 -14.77 -15.30
C SER A 4 -8.14 -14.55 -14.58
N THR A 5 -7.07 -14.30 -15.33
CA THR A 5 -5.80 -13.84 -14.77
C THR A 5 -6.00 -12.42 -14.28
N HIS A 6 -6.37 -12.25 -13.01
CA HIS A 6 -6.37 -10.94 -12.38
C HIS A 6 -4.93 -10.46 -12.22
N THR A 7 -4.52 -9.55 -13.11
CA THR A 7 -3.25 -8.84 -13.00
C THR A 7 -3.29 -8.00 -11.73
N LYS A 8 -2.48 -8.38 -10.73
CA LYS A 8 -2.36 -7.62 -9.49
C LYS A 8 -1.75 -6.25 -9.81
N ARG A 9 -2.41 -5.18 -9.36
CA ARG A 9 -1.94 -3.80 -9.50
C ARG A 9 -1.29 -3.37 -8.18
N ILE A 10 -0.07 -2.84 -8.26
CA ILE A 10 0.65 -2.29 -7.11
C ILE A 10 0.78 -0.77 -7.33
N VAL A 11 0.44 0.02 -6.32
CA VAL A 11 0.51 1.49 -6.36
C VAL A 11 1.43 1.96 -5.24
N ILE A 12 2.36 2.85 -5.58
CA ILE A 12 3.31 3.43 -4.61
C ILE A 12 2.96 4.91 -4.43
N ILE A 13 2.73 5.33 -3.19
CA ILE A 13 2.55 6.73 -2.81
C ILE A 13 3.88 7.24 -2.25
N ALA A 14 4.53 8.18 -2.93
CA ALA A 14 5.85 8.72 -2.58
C ALA A 14 5.82 10.25 -2.39
N GLY A 15 6.83 10.80 -1.72
CA GLY A 15 6.93 12.23 -1.38
C GLY A 15 7.69 12.51 -0.06
N PRO A 16 8.06 13.77 0.23
CA PRO A 16 8.85 14.12 1.42
C PRO A 16 8.09 13.94 2.74
N ASN A 17 8.80 14.00 3.87
CA ASN A 17 8.18 13.99 5.20
C ASN A 17 7.23 15.18 5.36
N GLY A 18 6.04 14.94 5.92
CA GLY A 18 5.00 15.96 6.05
C GLY A 18 4.13 16.17 4.80
N ALA A 19 4.42 15.56 3.65
CA ALA A 19 3.60 15.70 2.43
C ALA A 19 2.19 15.05 2.49
N GLY A 20 1.80 14.47 3.62
CA GLY A 20 0.46 13.89 3.80
C GLY A 20 0.25 12.49 3.21
N LYS A 21 1.30 11.77 2.78
CA LYS A 21 1.20 10.42 2.16
C LYS A 21 0.33 9.45 2.95
N THR A 22 0.55 9.37 4.26
CA THR A 22 -0.16 8.44 5.15
C THR A 22 -1.63 8.84 5.31
N THR A 23 -1.91 10.15 5.37
CA THR A 23 -3.28 10.70 5.42
C THR A 23 -4.02 10.35 4.13
N PHE A 24 -3.41 10.62 2.97
CA PHE A 24 -3.98 10.28 1.67
C PHE A 24 -4.24 8.76 1.54
N ALA A 25 -3.29 7.92 1.93
CA ALA A 25 -3.43 6.47 1.85
C ALA A 25 -4.58 5.92 2.72
N ARG A 26 -4.84 6.53 3.88
CA ARG A 26 -5.89 6.08 4.81
C ARG A 26 -7.26 6.64 4.49
N GLU A 27 -7.34 7.88 4.01
CA GLU A 27 -8.62 8.57 3.83
C GLU A 27 -9.17 8.42 2.41
N TYR A 28 -8.31 8.19 1.41
CA TYR A 28 -8.70 8.20 0.00
C TYR A 28 -8.71 6.81 -0.66
N LEU A 29 -7.74 5.93 -0.33
CA LEU A 29 -7.67 4.61 -0.97
C LEU A 29 -8.83 3.64 -0.62
N PRO A 30 -9.33 3.62 0.64
CA PRO A 30 -10.43 2.72 0.99
C PRO A 30 -11.78 3.15 0.41
N THR A 31 -11.96 4.45 0.15
CA THR A 31 -13.22 5.08 -0.24
C THR A 31 -13.34 5.28 -1.75
N ASP A 32 -12.31 5.82 -2.40
CA ASP A 32 -12.40 6.27 -3.80
C ASP A 32 -11.71 5.35 -4.81
N VAL A 33 -10.86 4.42 -4.37
CA VAL A 33 -9.97 3.64 -5.28
C VAL A 33 -10.12 2.12 -5.16
N GLU A 34 -11.11 1.63 -4.41
CA GLU A 34 -11.36 0.18 -4.20
C GLU A 34 -10.07 -0.60 -3.83
N LEU A 35 -9.16 0.04 -3.08
CA LEU A 35 -7.93 -0.55 -2.57
C LEU A 35 -8.10 -0.81 -1.07
N PRO A 36 -8.82 -1.86 -0.66
CA PRO A 36 -9.18 -2.09 0.74
C PRO A 36 -7.98 -2.46 1.61
N ASN A 37 -6.89 -2.91 0.98
CA ASN A 37 -5.70 -3.39 1.67
C ASN A 37 -4.59 -2.35 1.60
N PHE A 38 -4.39 -1.64 2.70
CA PHE A 38 -3.21 -0.81 2.91
C PHE A 38 -2.12 -1.62 3.63
N VAL A 39 -0.91 -1.61 3.08
CA VAL A 39 0.24 -2.30 3.65
C VAL A 39 1.38 -1.29 3.84
N ASN A 40 1.88 -1.17 5.07
CA ASN A 40 3.01 -0.29 5.38
C ASN A 40 4.33 -1.03 5.11
N ALA A 41 5.12 -0.53 4.15
CA ALA A 41 6.40 -1.10 3.77
C ALA A 41 7.44 -1.09 4.90
N ASP A 42 7.42 -0.06 5.77
CA ASP A 42 8.37 0.04 6.89
C ASP A 42 8.13 -1.08 7.92
N LEU A 43 6.86 -1.45 8.14
CA LEU A 43 6.50 -2.56 9.05
C LEU A 43 6.91 -3.92 8.47
N ILE A 44 6.81 -4.09 7.14
CA ILE A 44 7.31 -5.30 6.48
C ILE A 44 8.83 -5.37 6.62
N ALA A 45 9.54 -4.27 6.34
CA ALA A 45 10.99 -4.23 6.44
C ALA A 45 11.48 -4.51 7.87
N ALA A 46 10.78 -3.99 8.88
CA ALA A 46 11.07 -4.30 10.29
C ALA A 46 10.90 -5.80 10.60
N GLY A 47 9.81 -6.43 10.14
CA GLY A 47 9.58 -7.86 10.36
C GLY A 47 10.48 -8.80 9.56
N LEU A 48 11.02 -8.35 8.42
CA LEU A 48 11.99 -9.10 7.61
C LEU A 48 13.45 -8.84 8.03
N SER A 49 13.72 -7.86 8.89
CA SER A 49 15.06 -7.52 9.32
C SER A 49 15.63 -8.62 10.23
N PRO A 50 16.78 -9.24 9.88
CA PRO A 50 17.42 -10.25 10.73
C PRO A 50 18.06 -9.66 11.99
N PHE A 51 18.00 -8.33 12.17
CA PHE A 51 18.62 -7.60 13.28
C PHE A 51 17.62 -6.70 14.04
N ALA A 52 16.32 -7.01 13.98
CA ALA A 52 15.30 -6.26 14.74
C ALA A 52 15.45 -6.46 16.26
#